data_AF-A0AAQ5XNP1-F1
#
_entry.id   AF-A0AAQ5XNP1-F1
#
_cell.length_a   1.000
_cell.length_b   1.000
_cell.length_c   1.000
_cell.angle_alpha   90.00
_cell.angle_beta   90.00
_cell.angle_gamma   90.00
#
_symmetry.space_group_name_H-M   'P 1'
#
loop_
_entity.id
_entity.type
_entity.pdbx_description
1 polymer ?
#
loop_
_entity_poly.entity_id
_entity_poly.type
_entity_poly.pdbx_seq_one_letter_code
_entity_poly.pdbx_strand_id
1 'polypeptide(L)'
;MEAIYWHRTASNRRKTQPLHYWRRSRMNPFPHAKPTPPPSRSSQLPCLLSTTSFDTSTSSDTDPVNIDLQHVTATSYHRYEIRDIHLVEESVLESLKVKADFHNFKPRPFNMREFYDRTGHDINDMLLSCHFHGTECRAEDFKVVFTRYGKCYTFNAGGDGRPPLITTKGGMGNGLELMLDIQQDEYLPVWGETDETSFEAGVKVQIHSQDEPSFIDQLGFGVAPGFQTFVSCQEQRLIYLPPPWGDCKVTPMNSDFFDSYSITACRIDCETRYLVDNCNCRMVHMPGDAPYCTPELYKECADPALDFLVERDNDFCVCETPCNMTRYSKELSFVKIPSKASAKYLAKKYNKSEQYIKENILVLDIFFEALNYETIEQKKAYEVAGLLGDIGGQMGLFIGASILTILEIFDYLYEVRKCLQSINKPCVGEYLVHQGHAICNFV
;
A
#
# COMPACT_ATOMS: atom_id res chain seq x y z
N MET A 1 41.64 -5.24 0.10
CA MET A 1 42.01 -6.03 -1.11
C MET A 1 41.79 -5.15 -2.33
N GLU A 2 42.43 -5.51 -3.45
CA GLU A 2 42.88 -4.61 -4.51
C GLU A 2 41.79 -3.77 -5.21
N ALA A 3 42.09 -2.49 -5.44
CA ALA A 3 41.39 -1.65 -6.40
C ALA A 3 42.19 -1.60 -7.71
N ILE A 4 41.57 -2.00 -8.82
CA ILE A 4 42.25 -2.07 -10.13
C ILE A 4 42.21 -0.68 -10.80
N TYR A 5 43.39 -0.12 -11.05
CA TYR A 5 43.59 1.11 -11.80
C TYR A 5 43.42 0.89 -13.31
N TRP A 6 42.84 1.87 -14.01
CA TRP A 6 43.00 2.04 -15.45
C TRP A 6 43.88 3.25 -15.77
N HIS A 7 45.01 3.00 -16.43
CA HIS A 7 45.90 4.05 -16.95
C HIS A 7 45.40 4.59 -18.30
N ARG A 8 45.53 5.90 -18.50
CA ARG A 8 45.74 6.48 -19.83
C ARG A 8 46.78 7.60 -19.75
N THR A 9 47.71 7.61 -20.69
CA THR A 9 48.93 8.46 -20.68
C THR A 9 49.00 9.42 -21.87
N ALA A 10 49.89 10.41 -21.74
CA ALA A 10 50.32 11.41 -22.75
C ALA A 10 49.38 12.62 -23.01
N SER A 11 49.86 13.86 -23.20
CA SER A 11 51.23 14.43 -22.99
C SER A 11 51.25 15.98 -23.09
N ASN A 12 51.96 16.65 -22.14
CA ASN A 12 52.62 17.99 -22.20
C ASN A 12 51.83 19.24 -22.70
N ARG A 13 51.87 20.40 -22.00
CA ARG A 13 53.07 21.27 -21.83
C ARG A 13 53.04 22.24 -20.63
N ARG A 14 54.15 22.22 -19.87
CA ARG A 14 54.84 23.23 -19.01
C ARG A 14 54.28 24.67 -18.82
N LYS A 15 54.23 25.12 -17.55
CA LYS A 15 55.13 26.13 -16.87
C LYS A 15 54.62 26.40 -15.43
N THR A 16 55.35 26.04 -14.35
CA THR A 16 56.23 26.90 -13.48
C THR A 16 55.59 28.22 -13.01
N GLN A 17 55.61 28.72 -11.76
CA GLN A 17 56.13 28.36 -10.40
C GLN A 17 55.64 29.51 -9.42
N PRO A 18 56.03 29.69 -8.12
CA PRO A 18 56.12 28.78 -6.95
C PRO A 18 55.63 29.38 -5.57
N LEU A 19 55.63 28.56 -4.48
CA LEU A 19 55.78 28.92 -3.03
C LEU A 19 54.68 29.80 -2.33
N HIS A 20 54.32 29.70 -1.02
CA HIS A 20 55.00 29.23 0.22
C HIS A 20 54.04 28.58 1.29
N TYR A 21 54.42 27.42 1.83
CA TYR A 21 54.73 27.07 3.24
C TYR A 21 53.83 27.41 4.50
N TRP A 22 53.87 26.48 5.49
CA TRP A 22 53.40 26.53 6.93
C TRP A 22 51.88 26.40 7.21
N ARG A 23 51.38 25.80 8.32
CA ARG A 23 51.81 24.67 9.20
C ARG A 23 50.58 24.20 10.02
N ARG A 24 50.58 22.96 10.57
CA ARG A 24 49.55 22.44 11.50
C ARG A 24 49.44 23.26 12.80
N SER A 25 48.23 23.30 13.39
CA SER A 25 47.99 23.11 14.84
C SER A 25 46.53 22.69 15.12
N ARG A 26 46.31 21.97 16.23
CA ARG A 26 44.99 21.52 16.75
C ARG A 26 44.56 22.43 17.92
N MET A 27 43.26 22.59 18.19
CA MET A 27 42.62 22.20 19.48
C MET A 27 41.16 22.69 19.61
N ASN A 28 40.25 21.71 19.71
CA ASN A 28 39.14 21.54 20.66
C ASN A 28 38.00 22.59 20.87
N PRO A 29 36.83 22.14 21.39
CA PRO A 29 35.54 22.82 21.22
C PRO A 29 34.97 23.49 22.48
N PHE A 30 33.93 24.32 22.32
CA PHE A 30 33.09 24.90 23.38
C PHE A 30 31.69 25.30 22.80
N PRO A 31 30.63 25.54 23.59
CA PRO A 31 29.60 24.51 23.79
C PRO A 31 28.15 24.93 23.41
N HIS A 32 27.19 24.05 23.71
CA HIS A 32 25.74 24.24 23.56
C HIS A 32 25.18 25.55 24.16
N ALA A 33 24.18 26.11 23.48
CA ALA A 33 23.23 27.09 24.02
C ALA A 33 21.78 26.59 23.84
N LYS A 34 20.90 26.87 24.82
CA LYS A 34 19.45 26.54 24.78
C LYS A 34 18.65 27.69 24.13
N PRO A 35 17.43 27.41 23.61
CA PRO A 35 16.63 28.39 22.86
C PRO A 35 15.82 29.34 23.76
N THR A 36 15.54 30.53 23.23
CA THR A 36 14.59 31.53 23.78
C THR A 36 13.63 32.01 22.67
N PRO A 37 12.40 32.46 23.01
CA PRO A 37 11.30 32.61 22.06
C PRO A 37 11.30 33.95 21.27
N PRO A 38 10.58 34.03 20.13
CA PRO A 38 10.50 35.25 19.32
C PRO A 38 9.39 36.22 19.80
N PRO A 39 9.59 37.55 19.70
CA PRO A 39 8.55 38.55 19.91
C PRO A 39 7.83 38.96 18.61
N SER A 40 6.66 39.57 18.76
CA SER A 40 5.73 40.01 17.71
C SER A 40 5.91 41.46 17.23
N ARG A 41 5.24 41.82 16.10
CA ARG A 41 4.99 43.16 15.50
C ARG A 41 6.13 43.73 14.63
N SER A 42 5.95 43.91 13.30
CA SER A 42 5.23 45.00 12.59
C SER A 42 5.88 46.38 12.79
N SER A 43 6.17 47.23 11.80
CA SER A 43 5.73 47.35 10.38
C SER A 43 6.45 48.55 9.71
N GLN A 44 6.60 48.60 8.37
CA GLN A 44 6.25 49.80 7.55
C GLN A 44 6.44 49.62 6.02
N LEU A 45 5.61 50.35 5.25
CA LEU A 45 5.52 50.44 3.78
C LEU A 45 6.39 51.61 3.22
N PRO A 46 6.49 51.82 1.88
CA PRO A 46 5.45 52.47 1.03
C PRO A 46 5.08 51.60 -0.21
N CYS A 47 3.87 51.56 -0.79
CA CYS A 47 2.82 52.54 -1.15
C CYS A 47 2.96 53.23 -2.53
N LEU A 48 1.78 53.41 -3.19
CA LEU A 48 1.46 54.07 -4.48
C LEU A 48 1.72 53.20 -5.74
N LEU A 49 0.88 53.12 -6.80
CA LEU A 49 -0.44 53.67 -7.26
C LEU A 49 -1.11 52.61 -8.20
N SER A 50 -2.38 52.62 -8.65
CA SER A 50 -3.66 53.30 -8.30
C SER A 50 -4.82 52.64 -9.06
N THR A 51 -6.03 52.60 -8.48
CA THR A 51 -7.27 52.15 -9.15
C THR A 51 -7.92 53.25 -10.01
N THR A 52 -8.64 52.86 -11.07
CA THR A 52 -9.71 53.67 -11.67
C THR A 52 -10.96 52.81 -11.87
N SER A 53 -12.09 53.32 -11.41
CA SER A 53 -13.43 52.72 -11.55
C SER A 53 -14.14 53.29 -12.77
N PHE A 54 -14.96 52.48 -13.44
CA PHE A 54 -16.03 52.97 -14.33
C PHE A 54 -17.26 52.06 -14.23
N ASP A 55 -18.44 52.65 -14.44
CA ASP A 55 -19.71 52.13 -13.98
C ASP A 55 -20.37 51.04 -14.85
N THR A 56 -21.23 50.27 -14.17
CA THR A 56 -22.34 49.43 -14.62
C THR A 56 -22.62 49.26 -16.12
N SER A 57 -22.63 48.01 -16.57
CA SER A 57 -23.72 47.49 -17.41
C SER A 57 -24.04 46.03 -17.06
N THR A 58 -25.29 45.63 -17.23
CA THR A 58 -25.86 44.36 -16.75
C THR A 58 -25.72 43.21 -17.76
N SER A 59 -25.27 42.03 -17.31
CA SER A 59 -25.84 40.73 -17.70
C SER A 59 -25.29 39.55 -16.86
N SER A 60 -26.21 38.84 -16.21
CA SER A 60 -26.23 37.40 -15.88
C SER A 60 -24.92 36.59 -15.78
N ASP A 61 -24.65 36.15 -14.54
CA ASP A 61 -24.41 34.75 -14.14
C ASP A 61 -23.32 33.91 -14.85
N THR A 62 -22.19 33.73 -14.16
CA THR A 62 -21.30 32.55 -14.30
C THR A 62 -20.74 32.17 -12.94
N ASP A 63 -21.14 30.99 -12.44
CA ASP A 63 -20.32 29.97 -11.74
C ASP A 63 -21.23 29.03 -10.90
N PRO A 64 -20.89 27.73 -10.71
CA PRO A 64 -19.88 26.92 -11.40
C PRO A 64 -20.46 25.66 -12.08
N VAL A 65 -19.55 24.95 -12.75
CA VAL A 65 -19.69 23.63 -13.39
C VAL A 65 -20.61 22.65 -12.65
N ASN A 66 -21.62 22.13 -13.36
CA ASN A 66 -22.21 20.83 -13.09
C ASN A 66 -22.52 20.14 -14.44
N ILE A 67 -21.99 18.94 -14.67
CA ILE A 67 -22.32 18.16 -15.88
C ILE A 67 -23.43 17.19 -15.51
N ASP A 68 -24.67 17.68 -15.54
CA ASP A 68 -25.84 16.80 -15.61
C ASP A 68 -25.69 15.86 -16.81
N LEU A 69 -25.72 14.55 -16.55
CA LEU A 69 -25.72 13.51 -17.60
C LEU A 69 -27.12 12.90 -17.77
N GLN A 70 -28.17 13.69 -17.50
CA GLN A 70 -29.56 13.28 -17.70
C GLN A 70 -30.23 14.07 -18.82
N HIS A 71 -30.41 13.43 -19.97
CA HIS A 71 -31.66 13.45 -20.74
C HIS A 71 -31.58 12.48 -21.95
N VAL A 72 -31.59 11.17 -21.68
CA VAL A 72 -31.95 10.16 -22.71
C VAL A 72 -33.46 9.91 -22.70
N THR A 73 -34.24 10.99 -22.70
CA THR A 73 -35.63 10.96 -23.16
C THR A 73 -35.62 11.14 -24.68
N ALA A 74 -36.24 10.21 -25.42
CA ALA A 74 -36.08 10.03 -26.87
C ALA A 74 -36.72 11.13 -27.77
N THR A 75 -36.44 12.41 -27.50
CA THR A 75 -37.01 13.58 -28.18
C THR A 75 -36.00 14.73 -28.38
N SER A 76 -34.72 14.45 -28.67
CA SER A 76 -33.83 15.40 -29.36
C SER A 76 -32.69 14.66 -30.07
N TYR A 77 -32.76 14.56 -31.40
CA TYR A 77 -31.85 13.74 -32.21
C TYR A 77 -30.72 14.52 -32.91
N HIS A 78 -30.38 15.72 -32.41
CA HIS A 78 -29.41 16.58 -33.06
C HIS A 78 -28.38 17.20 -32.12
N ARG A 79 -27.12 16.90 -32.47
CA ARG A 79 -25.89 17.63 -32.14
C ARG A 79 -25.27 17.37 -30.76
N TYR A 80 -24.55 16.24 -30.68
CA TYR A 80 -23.42 16.12 -29.77
C TYR A 80 -22.28 17.04 -30.26
N GLU A 81 -22.04 18.14 -29.56
CA GLU A 81 -20.87 19.00 -29.82
C GLU A 81 -19.69 18.47 -28.99
N ILE A 82 -18.55 18.19 -29.65
CA ILE A 82 -17.28 17.91 -28.97
C ILE A 82 -16.94 19.16 -28.16
N ARG A 83 -16.83 19.03 -26.83
CA ARG A 83 -16.41 20.14 -25.96
C ARG A 83 -14.89 20.33 -26.09
N ASP A 84 -14.42 21.54 -25.80
CA ASP A 84 -12.99 21.87 -25.69
C ASP A 84 -12.11 21.43 -26.88
N ILE A 85 -12.68 21.59 -28.09
CA ILE A 85 -12.06 21.34 -29.41
C ILE A 85 -10.63 21.90 -29.53
N HIS A 86 -10.33 22.99 -28.83
CA HIS A 86 -9.04 23.67 -28.85
C HIS A 86 -7.90 22.92 -28.14
N LEU A 87 -8.22 21.87 -27.35
CA LEU A 87 -7.25 21.04 -26.64
C LEU A 87 -6.87 19.75 -27.41
N VAL A 88 -7.58 19.44 -28.51
CA VAL A 88 -7.42 18.20 -29.26
C VAL A 88 -6.67 18.47 -30.58
N GLU A 89 -5.69 17.63 -30.92
CA GLU A 89 -5.00 17.73 -32.21
C GLU A 89 -5.99 17.62 -33.39
N GLU A 90 -5.78 18.43 -34.43
CA GLU A 90 -6.71 18.58 -35.56
C GLU A 90 -6.99 17.26 -36.31
N SER A 91 -5.97 16.39 -36.41
CA SER A 91 -6.04 15.04 -36.98
C SER A 91 -6.91 14.08 -36.16
N VAL A 92 -6.79 14.15 -34.83
CA VAL A 92 -7.59 13.35 -33.88
C VAL A 92 -9.03 13.85 -33.88
N LEU A 93 -9.23 15.17 -33.92
CA LEU A 93 -10.54 15.80 -34.01
C LEU A 93 -11.30 15.40 -35.28
N GLU A 94 -10.64 15.35 -36.45
CA GLU A 94 -11.25 14.90 -37.70
C GLU A 94 -11.67 13.42 -37.62
N SER A 95 -10.81 12.58 -37.04
CA SER A 95 -11.10 11.16 -36.77
C SER A 95 -12.29 10.98 -35.81
N LEU A 96 -12.37 11.80 -34.76
CA LEU A 96 -13.46 11.80 -33.78
C LEU A 96 -14.78 12.25 -34.42
N LYS A 97 -14.78 13.31 -35.25
CA LYS A 97 -15.99 13.77 -35.98
C LYS A 97 -16.62 12.68 -36.85
N VAL A 98 -15.80 11.84 -37.49
CA VAL A 98 -16.29 10.71 -38.30
C VAL A 98 -16.79 9.55 -37.41
N LYS A 99 -16.09 9.24 -36.31
CA LYS A 99 -16.48 8.14 -35.40
C LYS A 99 -17.66 8.48 -34.48
N ALA A 100 -17.92 9.76 -34.21
CA ALA A 100 -19.02 10.26 -33.40
C ALA A 100 -20.28 10.64 -34.20
N ASP A 101 -20.35 10.29 -35.50
CA ASP A 101 -21.59 10.42 -36.26
C ASP A 101 -22.59 9.31 -35.88
N PHE A 102 -23.41 9.61 -34.88
CA PHE A 102 -24.43 8.70 -34.39
C PHE A 102 -25.74 8.71 -35.20
N HIS A 103 -25.85 9.45 -36.32
CA HIS A 103 -27.13 9.63 -37.04
C HIS A 103 -27.79 8.33 -37.51
N ASN A 104 -26.99 7.32 -37.88
CA ASN A 104 -27.47 5.99 -38.27
C ASN A 104 -27.03 4.88 -37.30
N PHE A 105 -26.54 5.25 -36.12
CA PHE A 105 -26.00 4.29 -35.15
C PHE A 105 -27.12 3.52 -34.45
N LYS A 106 -26.98 2.19 -34.41
CA LYS A 106 -27.83 1.30 -33.62
C LYS A 106 -27.02 0.82 -32.40
N PRO A 107 -27.45 1.13 -31.17
CA PRO A 107 -26.74 0.70 -29.98
C PRO A 107 -26.71 -0.83 -29.90
N ARG A 108 -25.58 -1.36 -29.44
CA ARG A 108 -25.36 -2.77 -29.13
C ARG A 108 -25.42 -2.96 -27.62
N PRO A 109 -25.71 -4.16 -27.10
CA PRO A 109 -25.50 -4.44 -25.68
C PRO A 109 -24.05 -4.12 -25.31
N PHE A 110 -23.88 -3.43 -24.20
CA PHE A 110 -22.59 -2.96 -23.70
C PHE A 110 -22.38 -3.46 -22.27
N ASN A 111 -21.15 -3.83 -21.93
CA ASN A 111 -20.77 -4.33 -20.62
C ASN A 111 -19.37 -3.82 -20.28
N MET A 112 -19.21 -3.16 -19.12
CA MET A 112 -17.94 -2.57 -18.70
C MET A 112 -16.79 -3.59 -18.64
N ARG A 113 -17.06 -4.85 -18.24
CA ARG A 113 -16.02 -5.89 -18.20
C ARG A 113 -15.56 -6.33 -19.59
N GLU A 114 -16.48 -6.47 -20.55
CA GLU A 114 -16.12 -6.74 -21.95
C GLU A 114 -15.34 -5.58 -22.56
N PHE A 115 -15.72 -4.35 -22.20
CA PHE A 115 -15.04 -3.15 -22.63
C PHE A 115 -13.57 -3.13 -22.16
N TYR A 116 -13.30 -3.16 -20.84
CA TYR A 116 -11.91 -3.16 -20.35
C TYR A 116 -11.09 -4.36 -20.84
N ASP A 117 -11.69 -5.55 -20.98
CA ASP A 117 -10.95 -6.73 -21.48
C ASP A 117 -10.56 -6.59 -22.96
N ARG A 118 -11.40 -5.93 -23.78
CA ARG A 118 -11.15 -5.71 -25.21
C ARG A 118 -10.33 -4.45 -25.52
N THR A 119 -10.44 -3.39 -24.72
CA THR A 119 -9.78 -2.10 -25.00
C THR A 119 -8.63 -1.75 -24.08
N GLY A 120 -8.41 -2.51 -22.98
CA GLY A 120 -7.20 -2.39 -22.19
C GLY A 120 -5.99 -2.99 -22.93
N HIS A 121 -4.82 -2.38 -22.76
CA HIS A 121 -3.57 -2.79 -23.41
C HIS A 121 -3.31 -4.30 -23.31
N ASP A 122 -2.90 -4.94 -24.41
CA ASP A 122 -2.55 -6.36 -24.44
C ASP A 122 -1.09 -6.55 -24.00
N ILE A 123 -0.87 -7.43 -23.03
CA ILE A 123 0.47 -7.80 -22.57
C ILE A 123 1.34 -8.38 -23.70
N ASN A 124 0.75 -8.99 -24.73
CA ASN A 124 1.47 -9.50 -25.89
C ASN A 124 2.13 -8.39 -26.72
N ASP A 125 1.52 -7.20 -26.76
CA ASP A 125 2.05 -6.04 -27.49
C ASP A 125 2.96 -5.18 -26.61
N MET A 126 2.63 -5.03 -25.32
CA MET A 126 3.47 -4.31 -24.35
C MET A 126 4.79 -5.05 -24.05
N LEU A 127 4.80 -6.38 -23.95
CA LEU A 127 5.94 -7.16 -23.43
C LEU A 127 7.01 -7.44 -24.49
N LEU A 128 7.97 -6.53 -24.64
CA LEU A 128 9.05 -6.65 -25.63
C LEU A 128 10.11 -7.70 -25.28
N SER A 129 10.36 -7.95 -23.99
CA SER A 129 11.15 -9.08 -23.49
C SER A 129 10.93 -9.30 -21.99
N CYS A 130 10.99 -10.56 -21.56
CA CYS A 130 10.80 -10.99 -20.18
C CYS A 130 11.86 -12.03 -19.80
N HIS A 131 12.56 -11.83 -18.69
CA HIS A 131 13.45 -12.84 -18.11
C HIS A 131 13.22 -12.98 -16.61
N PHE A 132 13.12 -14.21 -16.13
CA PHE A 132 13.15 -14.53 -14.70
C PHE A 132 14.33 -15.46 -14.42
N HIS A 133 15.26 -15.05 -13.54
CA HIS A 133 16.47 -15.83 -13.20
C HIS A 133 17.24 -16.31 -14.46
N GLY A 134 17.35 -15.43 -15.47
CA GLY A 134 17.99 -15.72 -16.76
C GLY A 134 17.22 -16.66 -17.70
N THR A 135 16.02 -17.12 -17.33
CA THR A 135 15.12 -17.89 -18.21
C THR A 135 14.10 -16.96 -18.85
N GLU A 136 13.85 -17.12 -20.16
CA GLU A 136 12.88 -16.31 -20.91
C GLU A 136 11.44 -16.65 -20.48
N CYS A 137 10.66 -15.64 -20.10
CA CYS A 137 9.24 -15.75 -19.77
C CYS A 137 8.36 -15.18 -20.88
N ARG A 138 7.06 -15.48 -20.85
CA ARG A 138 6.08 -15.14 -21.89
C ARG A 138 4.88 -14.41 -21.32
N ALA A 139 4.07 -13.81 -22.19
CA ALA A 139 2.74 -13.29 -21.85
C ALA A 139 1.85 -14.31 -21.11
N GLU A 140 1.99 -15.60 -21.44
CA GLU A 140 1.29 -16.72 -20.77
C GLU A 140 1.66 -16.93 -19.28
N ASP A 141 2.73 -16.30 -18.79
CA ASP A 141 3.15 -16.30 -17.38
C ASP A 141 2.51 -15.17 -16.55
N PHE A 142 1.77 -14.28 -17.21
CA PHE A 142 1.06 -13.17 -16.58
C PHE A 142 -0.45 -13.48 -16.49
N LYS A 143 -0.99 -13.44 -15.27
CA LYS A 143 -2.43 -13.61 -15.03
C LYS A 143 -3.14 -12.26 -15.20
N VAL A 144 -4.21 -12.22 -15.98
CA VAL A 144 -5.07 -11.03 -16.11
C VAL A 144 -5.81 -10.79 -14.80
N VAL A 145 -5.72 -9.59 -14.27
CA VAL A 145 -6.48 -9.10 -13.11
C VAL A 145 -7.10 -7.74 -13.44
N PHE A 146 -8.28 -7.46 -12.93
CA PHE A 146 -8.92 -6.16 -13.10
C PHE A 146 -8.72 -5.32 -11.85
N THR A 147 -8.32 -4.06 -12.01
CA THR A 147 -8.13 -3.09 -10.92
C THR A 147 -8.90 -1.80 -11.23
N ARG A 148 -8.79 -0.75 -10.40
CA ARG A 148 -9.34 0.58 -10.75
C ARG A 148 -8.73 1.16 -12.04
N TYR A 149 -7.53 0.73 -12.47
CA TYR A 149 -6.94 1.09 -13.77
C TYR A 149 -7.41 0.21 -14.95
N GLY A 150 -8.44 -0.62 -14.75
CA GLY A 150 -8.92 -1.53 -15.78
C GLY A 150 -8.09 -2.82 -15.86
N LYS A 151 -7.63 -3.19 -17.07
CA LYS A 151 -6.95 -4.46 -17.34
C LYS A 151 -5.48 -4.40 -16.90
N CYS A 152 -5.10 -5.27 -15.97
CA CYS A 152 -3.75 -5.36 -15.41
C CYS A 152 -3.24 -6.81 -15.43
N TYR A 153 -1.95 -6.98 -15.14
CA TYR A 153 -1.24 -8.25 -15.31
C TYR A 153 -0.37 -8.58 -14.09
N THR A 154 -0.56 -9.76 -13.50
CA THR A 154 0.21 -10.25 -12.35
C THR A 154 1.14 -11.37 -12.78
N PHE A 155 2.45 -11.12 -12.73
CA PHE A 155 3.48 -12.15 -12.85
C PHE A 155 3.57 -12.97 -11.55
N ASN A 156 3.80 -14.29 -11.64
CA ASN A 156 3.95 -15.19 -10.48
C ASN A 156 2.79 -15.08 -9.47
N ALA A 157 1.56 -14.95 -9.97
CA ALA A 157 0.34 -14.77 -9.17
C ALA A 157 0.03 -15.92 -8.20
N GLY A 158 0.58 -17.11 -8.44
CA GLY A 158 0.16 -18.35 -7.76
C GLY A 158 -1.21 -18.85 -8.23
N GLY A 159 -1.57 -20.05 -7.78
CA GLY A 159 -2.81 -20.72 -8.18
C GLY A 159 -2.73 -21.43 -9.54
N ASP A 160 -3.88 -21.88 -10.03
CA ASP A 160 -4.05 -22.58 -11.32
C ASP A 160 -3.11 -23.79 -11.53
N GLY A 161 -2.68 -24.42 -10.42
CA GLY A 161 -1.74 -25.56 -10.42
C GLY A 161 -0.28 -25.21 -10.66
N ARG A 162 0.08 -23.93 -10.83
CA ARG A 162 1.47 -23.48 -10.99
C ARG A 162 2.10 -23.21 -9.60
N PRO A 163 3.25 -23.82 -9.27
CA PRO A 163 3.94 -23.53 -8.02
C PRO A 163 4.55 -22.12 -8.05
N PRO A 164 4.61 -21.38 -6.92
CA PRO A 164 5.28 -20.10 -6.85
C PRO A 164 6.77 -20.20 -7.27
N LEU A 165 7.22 -19.25 -8.08
CA LEU A 165 8.61 -19.17 -8.51
C LEU A 165 9.52 -18.75 -7.33
N ILE A 166 10.66 -19.44 -7.21
CA ILE A 166 11.66 -19.19 -6.17
C ILE A 166 12.95 -18.62 -6.77
N THR A 167 13.68 -17.82 -6.00
CA THR A 167 15.04 -17.40 -6.32
C THR A 167 16.03 -17.84 -5.24
N THR A 168 17.26 -18.16 -5.65
CA THR A 168 18.28 -18.77 -4.80
C THR A 168 19.57 -17.95 -4.71
N LYS A 169 19.55 -16.72 -5.25
CA LYS A 169 20.65 -15.74 -5.23
C LYS A 169 20.08 -14.32 -5.26
N GLY A 170 20.73 -13.37 -4.59
CA GLY A 170 20.41 -11.95 -4.70
C GLY A 170 20.96 -11.31 -5.99
N GLY A 171 20.58 -10.07 -6.26
CA GLY A 171 21.04 -9.24 -7.37
C GLY A 171 20.28 -9.43 -8.69
N MET A 172 20.35 -8.39 -9.54
CA MET A 172 19.52 -8.19 -10.75
C MET A 172 19.30 -9.44 -11.62
N GLY A 173 20.35 -10.17 -12.00
CA GLY A 173 20.23 -11.34 -12.91
C GLY A 173 19.51 -12.56 -12.33
N ASN A 174 19.16 -12.54 -11.04
CA ASN A 174 18.43 -13.61 -10.34
C ASN A 174 16.97 -13.21 -10.00
N GLY A 175 16.52 -12.03 -10.48
CA GLY A 175 15.17 -11.52 -10.31
C GLY A 175 14.35 -11.59 -11.60
N LEU A 176 13.39 -10.68 -11.74
CA LEU A 176 12.55 -10.45 -12.91
C LEU A 176 13.05 -9.21 -13.66
N GLU A 177 13.39 -9.34 -14.94
CA GLU A 177 13.75 -8.27 -15.87
C GLU A 177 12.67 -8.18 -16.97
N LEU A 178 11.98 -7.04 -17.06
CA LEU A 178 10.95 -6.76 -18.07
C LEU A 178 11.37 -5.58 -18.93
N MET A 179 11.19 -5.68 -20.25
CA MET A 179 11.19 -4.53 -21.16
C MET A 179 9.76 -4.33 -21.66
N LEU A 180 9.16 -3.18 -21.36
CA LEU A 180 7.79 -2.84 -21.73
C LEU A 180 7.74 -1.67 -22.70
N ASP A 181 6.82 -1.72 -23.64
CA ASP A 181 6.33 -0.61 -24.46
C ASP A 181 5.02 -0.11 -23.84
N ILE A 182 4.94 1.18 -23.47
CA ILE A 182 3.71 1.76 -22.91
C ILE A 182 2.72 2.28 -23.95
N GLN A 183 3.07 2.29 -25.25
CA GLN A 183 2.14 2.64 -26.33
C GLN A 183 1.41 3.99 -26.15
N GLN A 184 2.12 5.10 -25.90
CA GLN A 184 1.50 6.44 -25.81
C GLN A 184 0.73 6.86 -27.08
N ASP A 185 0.98 6.21 -28.22
CA ASP A 185 0.22 6.37 -29.46
C ASP A 185 -1.22 5.79 -29.39
N GLU A 186 -1.53 4.99 -28.38
CA GLU A 186 -2.87 4.44 -28.11
C GLU A 186 -3.58 5.11 -26.92
N TYR A 187 -2.93 6.05 -26.23
CA TYR A 187 -3.52 6.75 -25.10
C TYR A 187 -4.75 7.57 -25.51
N LEU A 188 -5.76 7.60 -24.65
CA LEU A 188 -6.94 8.44 -24.86
C LEU A 188 -6.54 9.92 -24.77
N PRO A 189 -6.94 10.77 -25.74
CA PRO A 189 -6.69 12.21 -25.64
C PRO A 189 -7.44 12.77 -24.43
N VAL A 190 -6.79 13.65 -23.66
CA VAL A 190 -7.37 14.29 -22.47
C VAL A 190 -7.89 15.68 -22.84
N TRP A 191 -9.19 15.89 -22.66
CA TRP A 191 -9.93 17.12 -23.03
C TRP A 191 -10.85 17.62 -21.91
N GLY A 192 -10.73 17.03 -20.71
CA GLY A 192 -11.44 17.39 -19.49
C GLY A 192 -10.86 16.60 -18.31
N GLU A 193 -11.18 17.03 -17.08
CA GLU A 193 -10.75 16.37 -15.85
C GLU A 193 -11.86 15.43 -15.35
N THR A 194 -11.51 14.15 -15.19
CA THR A 194 -12.34 13.05 -14.67
C THR A 194 -11.43 12.05 -13.96
N ASP A 195 -11.97 11.23 -13.06
CA ASP A 195 -11.17 10.28 -12.27
C ASP A 195 -10.52 9.16 -13.11
N GLU A 196 -11.03 8.92 -14.33
CA GLU A 196 -10.42 7.99 -15.31
C GLU A 196 -9.33 8.64 -16.20
N THR A 197 -9.20 9.98 -16.24
CA THR A 197 -8.22 10.68 -17.10
C THR A 197 -6.93 11.01 -16.36
N SER A 198 -5.85 10.28 -16.66
CA SER A 198 -4.52 10.54 -16.10
C SER A 198 -3.63 11.38 -17.02
N PHE A 199 -2.94 12.38 -16.46
CA PHE A 199 -1.88 13.15 -17.15
C PHE A 199 -0.50 12.46 -17.13
N GLU A 200 -0.39 11.28 -16.50
CA GLU A 200 0.86 10.55 -16.28
C GLU A 200 1.15 9.55 -17.42
N ALA A 201 2.41 9.43 -17.83
CA ALA A 201 2.86 8.41 -18.78
C ALA A 201 3.89 7.47 -18.12
N GLY A 202 3.63 6.17 -18.19
CA GLY A 202 4.38 5.12 -17.49
C GLY A 202 3.47 4.00 -17.02
N VAL A 203 3.98 3.13 -16.15
CA VAL A 203 3.20 2.05 -15.52
C VAL A 203 3.23 2.18 -14.01
N LYS A 204 2.12 1.84 -13.33
CA LYS A 204 2.13 1.59 -11.88
C LYS A 204 2.39 0.12 -11.62
N VAL A 205 3.13 -0.17 -10.56
CA VAL A 205 3.57 -1.51 -10.17
C VAL A 205 3.33 -1.71 -8.67
N GLN A 206 2.80 -2.86 -8.28
CA GLN A 206 2.73 -3.28 -6.88
C GLN A 206 3.47 -4.61 -6.72
N ILE A 207 4.23 -4.74 -5.62
CA ILE A 207 4.85 -6.00 -5.20
C ILE A 207 4.13 -6.41 -3.91
N HIS A 208 3.48 -7.57 -3.94
CA HIS A 208 2.63 -8.09 -2.86
C HIS A 208 2.79 -9.61 -2.73
N SER A 209 2.27 -10.19 -1.64
CA SER A 209 2.22 -11.66 -1.47
C SER A 209 1.18 -12.28 -2.42
N GLN A 210 1.36 -13.54 -2.82
CA GLN A 210 0.34 -14.28 -3.59
C GLN A 210 -0.98 -14.42 -2.83
N ASP A 211 -0.94 -14.49 -1.49
CA ASP A 211 -2.12 -14.59 -0.63
C ASP A 211 -2.85 -13.24 -0.45
N GLU A 212 -2.38 -12.17 -1.11
CA GLU A 212 -2.91 -10.82 -0.98
C GLU A 212 -3.37 -10.29 -2.37
N PRO A 213 -4.62 -9.80 -2.52
CA PRO A 213 -5.07 -9.20 -3.78
C PRO A 213 -4.41 -7.85 -4.07
N SER A 214 -4.24 -7.54 -5.36
CA SER A 214 -3.67 -6.28 -5.83
C SER A 214 -4.57 -5.08 -5.51
N PHE A 215 -3.98 -4.01 -4.99
CA PHE A 215 -4.62 -2.74 -4.63
C PHE A 215 -3.70 -1.58 -5.07
N ILE A 216 -3.48 -1.54 -6.38
CA ILE A 216 -2.39 -0.83 -7.05
C ILE A 216 -2.61 0.69 -7.17
N ASP A 217 -3.86 1.13 -7.06
CA ASP A 217 -4.27 2.53 -7.01
C ASP A 217 -3.70 3.27 -5.80
N GLN A 218 -3.65 2.60 -4.63
CA GLN A 218 -3.17 3.18 -3.37
C GLN A 218 -1.80 2.68 -2.94
N LEU A 219 -1.42 1.43 -3.27
CA LEU A 219 -0.17 0.81 -2.81
C LEU A 219 0.90 0.66 -3.92
N GLY A 220 0.54 1.00 -5.17
CA GLY A 220 1.46 0.96 -6.30
C GLY A 220 2.50 2.08 -6.31
N PHE A 221 3.62 1.84 -6.98
CA PHE A 221 4.63 2.86 -7.31
C PHE A 221 4.73 3.05 -8.82
N GLY A 222 5.00 4.28 -9.27
CA GLY A 222 5.16 4.59 -10.69
C GLY A 222 6.55 4.23 -11.23
N VAL A 223 6.59 3.77 -12.49
CA VAL A 223 7.80 3.48 -13.27
C VAL A 223 7.71 4.25 -14.59
N ALA A 224 8.66 5.15 -14.82
CA ALA A 224 8.65 6.07 -15.95
C ALA A 224 9.31 5.50 -17.23
N PRO A 225 8.82 5.86 -18.43
CA PRO A 225 9.49 5.54 -19.69
C PRO A 225 10.82 6.27 -19.88
N GLY A 226 11.69 5.71 -20.71
CA GLY A 226 13.05 6.22 -20.92
C GLY A 226 14.03 5.89 -19.79
N PHE A 227 13.63 5.03 -18.84
CA PHE A 227 14.47 4.56 -17.74
C PHE A 227 14.44 3.03 -17.61
N GLN A 228 15.59 2.49 -17.17
CA GLN A 228 15.71 1.18 -16.57
C GLN A 228 15.67 1.39 -15.05
N THR A 229 14.65 0.85 -14.39
CA THR A 229 14.36 1.03 -12.98
C THR A 229 14.67 -0.25 -12.21
N PHE A 230 15.64 -0.17 -11.32
CA PHE A 230 16.04 -1.24 -10.41
C PHE A 230 15.26 -1.11 -9.09
N VAL A 231 14.52 -2.15 -8.74
CA VAL A 231 13.73 -2.26 -7.51
C VAL A 231 14.37 -3.35 -6.65
N SER A 232 15.28 -2.92 -5.77
CA SER A 232 15.94 -3.80 -4.80
C SER A 232 14.97 -4.09 -3.67
N CYS A 233 14.62 -5.37 -3.48
CA CYS A 233 13.60 -5.81 -2.55
C CYS A 233 14.20 -6.52 -1.32
N GLN A 234 13.51 -6.40 -0.18
CA GLN A 234 13.77 -7.19 1.02
C GLN A 234 12.45 -7.72 1.57
N GLU A 235 12.38 -9.04 1.82
CA GLU A 235 11.23 -9.66 2.45
C GLU A 235 11.21 -9.35 3.95
N GLN A 236 10.10 -8.81 4.45
CA GLN A 236 9.87 -8.56 5.87
C GLN A 236 8.65 -9.38 6.33
N ARG A 237 8.83 -10.18 7.38
CA ARG A 237 7.75 -10.94 8.02
C ARG A 237 7.36 -10.24 9.31
N LEU A 238 6.14 -9.74 9.38
CA LEU A 238 5.61 -9.03 10.53
C LEU A 238 4.68 -9.96 11.31
N ILE A 239 4.96 -10.12 12.61
CA ILE A 239 4.19 -10.96 13.53
C ILE A 239 3.69 -10.09 14.67
N TYR A 240 2.38 -9.87 14.72
CA TYR A 240 1.71 -9.06 15.72
C TYR A 240 1.11 -9.91 16.84
N LEU A 241 0.88 -9.31 18.02
CA LEU A 241 0.21 -9.97 19.12
C LEU A 241 -1.29 -9.64 19.14
N PRO A 242 -2.16 -10.65 19.39
CA PRO A 242 -3.60 -10.42 19.49
C PRO A 242 -3.98 -9.76 20.83
N PRO A 243 -5.25 -9.33 20.96
CA PRO A 243 -5.76 -8.78 22.22
C PRO A 243 -5.59 -9.78 23.37
N PRO A 244 -5.19 -9.34 24.59
CA PRO A 244 -5.09 -7.95 25.05
C PRO A 244 -3.69 -7.31 24.89
N TRP A 245 -2.76 -7.91 24.14
CA TRP A 245 -1.37 -7.37 24.02
C TRP A 245 -1.17 -6.43 22.83
N GLY A 246 -2.01 -6.53 21.81
CA GLY A 246 -2.02 -5.70 20.61
C GLY A 246 -3.30 -5.96 19.80
N ASP A 247 -3.45 -5.26 18.68
CA ASP A 247 -4.69 -5.26 17.89
C ASP A 247 -4.45 -5.97 16.54
N CYS A 248 -4.50 -7.30 16.57
CA CYS A 248 -4.42 -8.11 15.35
C CYS A 248 -5.45 -9.25 15.33
N LYS A 249 -5.90 -9.56 14.10
CA LYS A 249 -6.87 -10.59 13.80
C LYS A 249 -6.20 -11.93 13.52
N VAL A 250 -6.60 -12.95 14.29
CA VAL A 250 -6.13 -14.34 14.16
C VAL A 250 -7.11 -15.19 13.34
N THR A 251 -8.39 -14.83 13.31
CA THR A 251 -9.43 -15.62 12.63
C THR A 251 -9.31 -15.52 11.11
N PRO A 252 -9.47 -16.64 10.37
CA PRO A 252 -9.55 -16.61 8.91
C PRO A 252 -10.74 -15.73 8.45
N MET A 253 -10.68 -15.30 7.19
CA MET A 253 -11.71 -14.44 6.63
C MET A 253 -13.04 -15.21 6.50
N ASN A 254 -14.13 -14.60 6.93
CA ASN A 254 -15.49 -15.10 6.68
C ASN A 254 -16.10 -14.24 5.57
N SER A 255 -15.57 -14.40 4.36
CA SER A 255 -16.02 -13.75 3.12
C SER A 255 -16.19 -14.84 2.07
N ASP A 256 -17.19 -14.66 1.21
CA ASP A 256 -17.46 -15.57 0.09
C ASP A 256 -16.48 -15.35 -1.09
N PHE A 257 -15.56 -14.39 -0.99
CA PHE A 257 -14.71 -13.92 -2.10
C PHE A 257 -13.22 -14.24 -1.99
N PHE A 258 -12.68 -14.40 -0.77
CA PHE A 258 -11.24 -14.58 -0.54
C PHE A 258 -10.96 -15.62 0.56
N ASP A 259 -10.10 -16.60 0.26
CA ASP A 259 -9.71 -17.67 1.20
C ASP A 259 -8.83 -17.16 2.36
N SER A 260 -7.98 -16.16 2.08
CA SER A 260 -7.01 -15.59 3.01
C SER A 260 -7.45 -14.23 3.53
N TYR A 261 -7.26 -13.98 4.83
CA TYR A 261 -7.46 -12.65 5.40
C TYR A 261 -6.22 -11.77 5.16
N SER A 262 -6.38 -10.72 4.36
CA SER A 262 -5.44 -9.61 4.26
C SER A 262 -6.15 -8.28 4.46
N ILE A 263 -5.39 -7.21 4.70
CA ILE A 263 -5.96 -5.86 4.85
C ILE A 263 -6.59 -5.36 3.55
N THR A 264 -6.00 -5.67 2.40
CA THR A 264 -6.54 -5.35 1.06
C THR A 264 -7.78 -6.18 0.72
N ALA A 265 -7.79 -7.49 1.02
CA ALA A 265 -8.96 -8.34 0.83
C ALA A 265 -10.16 -7.84 1.66
N CYS A 266 -9.90 -7.50 2.93
CA CYS A 266 -10.91 -6.89 3.81
C CYS A 266 -11.48 -5.57 3.25
N ARG A 267 -10.62 -4.70 2.71
CA ARG A 267 -11.05 -3.43 2.11
C ARG A 267 -11.86 -3.64 0.84
N ILE A 268 -11.40 -4.48 -0.09
CA ILE A 268 -12.12 -4.78 -1.33
C ILE A 268 -13.48 -5.42 -1.03
N ASP A 269 -13.55 -6.35 -0.07
CA ASP A 269 -14.80 -6.96 0.41
C ASP A 269 -15.76 -5.92 1.02
N CYS A 270 -15.23 -4.94 1.78
CA CYS A 270 -16.02 -3.85 2.34
C CYS A 270 -16.53 -2.86 1.27
N GLU A 271 -15.65 -2.38 0.39
CA GLU A 271 -16.00 -1.50 -0.75
C GLU A 271 -17.04 -2.17 -1.66
N THR A 272 -16.91 -3.49 -1.92
CA THR A 272 -17.86 -4.27 -2.72
C THR A 272 -19.23 -4.37 -2.04
N ARG A 273 -19.29 -4.71 -0.74
CA ARG A 273 -20.56 -4.80 0.00
C ARG A 273 -21.28 -3.45 0.05
N TYR A 274 -20.56 -2.38 0.38
CA TYR A 274 -21.11 -1.01 0.39
C TYR A 274 -21.71 -0.60 -0.97
N LEU A 275 -21.00 -0.90 -2.06
CA LEU A 275 -21.45 -0.55 -3.40
C LEU A 275 -22.67 -1.37 -3.86
N VAL A 276 -22.71 -2.65 -3.50
CA VAL A 276 -23.86 -3.52 -3.78
C VAL A 276 -25.08 -3.09 -2.97
N ASP A 277 -24.92 -2.76 -1.69
CA ASP A 277 -26.02 -2.32 -0.83
C ASP A 277 -26.61 -0.96 -1.26
N ASN A 278 -25.76 -0.01 -1.70
CA ASN A 278 -26.19 1.34 -2.09
C ASN A 278 -26.59 1.47 -3.57
N CYS A 279 -25.80 0.89 -4.50
CA CYS A 279 -25.98 1.05 -5.95
C CYS A 279 -26.53 -0.21 -6.65
N ASN A 280 -26.74 -1.33 -5.94
CA ASN A 280 -27.24 -2.62 -6.49
C ASN A 280 -26.38 -3.19 -7.65
N CYS A 281 -25.13 -2.75 -7.76
CA CYS A 281 -24.19 -3.16 -8.77
C CYS A 281 -22.76 -3.13 -8.20
N ARG A 282 -21.80 -3.71 -8.94
CA ARG A 282 -20.38 -3.67 -8.58
C ARG A 282 -19.50 -3.20 -9.73
N MET A 283 -18.34 -2.65 -9.40
CA MET A 283 -17.32 -2.28 -10.38
C MET A 283 -16.63 -3.51 -10.99
N VAL A 284 -15.91 -3.30 -12.10
CA VAL A 284 -15.26 -4.38 -12.87
C VAL A 284 -14.19 -5.14 -12.07
N HIS A 285 -13.47 -4.44 -11.19
CA HIS A 285 -12.41 -5.01 -10.33
C HIS A 285 -12.93 -5.70 -9.06
N MET A 286 -14.20 -5.51 -8.70
CA MET A 286 -14.78 -6.07 -7.48
C MET A 286 -15.14 -7.55 -7.64
N PRO A 287 -14.97 -8.40 -6.62
CA PRO A 287 -15.40 -9.80 -6.63
C PRO A 287 -16.94 -9.96 -6.54
N GLY A 288 -17.40 -11.21 -6.57
CA GLY A 288 -18.80 -11.59 -6.33
C GLY A 288 -19.70 -11.65 -7.57
N ASP A 289 -20.97 -12.02 -7.35
CA ASP A 289 -21.93 -12.34 -8.42
C ASP A 289 -22.91 -11.21 -8.75
N ALA A 290 -22.81 -10.06 -8.07
CA ALA A 290 -23.61 -8.87 -8.38
C ALA A 290 -23.36 -8.39 -9.83
N PRO A 291 -24.34 -7.75 -10.48
CA PRO A 291 -24.18 -7.26 -11.85
C PRO A 291 -23.16 -6.13 -11.94
N TYR A 292 -22.48 -6.04 -13.08
CA TYR A 292 -21.59 -4.90 -13.38
C TYR A 292 -22.38 -3.60 -13.51
N CYS A 293 -21.90 -2.53 -12.87
CA CYS A 293 -22.45 -1.19 -13.05
C CYS A 293 -22.37 -0.75 -14.52
N THR A 294 -23.40 -0.06 -15.01
CA THR A 294 -23.41 0.63 -16.31
C THR A 294 -22.62 1.94 -16.24
N PRO A 295 -22.17 2.53 -17.37
CA PRO A 295 -21.49 3.83 -17.36
C PRO A 295 -22.28 4.96 -16.68
N GLU A 296 -23.61 4.91 -16.77
CA GLU A 296 -24.52 5.84 -16.09
C GLU A 296 -24.46 5.65 -14.56
N LEU A 297 -24.60 4.41 -14.08
CA LEU A 297 -24.49 4.09 -12.65
C LEU A 297 -23.08 4.32 -12.07
N TYR A 298 -22.02 4.20 -12.89
CA TYR A 298 -20.66 4.57 -12.50
C TYR A 298 -20.64 6.03 -12.02
N LYS A 299 -20.96 6.95 -12.93
CA LYS A 299 -20.96 8.39 -12.65
C LYS A 299 -22.01 8.84 -11.62
N GLU A 300 -23.24 8.32 -11.71
CA GLU A 300 -24.35 8.79 -10.87
C GLU A 300 -24.33 8.24 -9.45
N CYS A 301 -23.73 7.06 -9.23
CA CYS A 301 -23.79 6.37 -7.94
C CYS A 301 -22.42 5.85 -7.49
N ALA A 302 -21.71 5.10 -8.35
CA ALA A 302 -20.61 4.27 -7.90
C ALA A 302 -19.36 5.08 -7.51
N ASP A 303 -18.97 6.06 -8.32
CA ASP A 303 -17.80 6.89 -8.04
C ASP A 303 -18.08 7.81 -6.81
N PRO A 304 -19.20 8.57 -6.75
CA PRO A 304 -19.54 9.38 -5.57
C PRO A 304 -19.70 8.57 -4.26
N ALA A 305 -20.19 7.33 -4.34
CA ALA A 305 -20.33 6.46 -3.19
C ALA A 305 -18.96 6.01 -2.64
N LEU A 306 -18.01 5.67 -3.51
CA LEU A 306 -16.67 5.27 -3.10
C LEU A 306 -15.84 6.48 -2.61
N ASP A 307 -16.01 7.65 -3.22
CA ASP A 307 -15.36 8.88 -2.75
C ASP A 307 -15.88 9.28 -1.36
N PHE A 308 -17.19 9.19 -1.14
CA PHE A 308 -17.78 9.38 0.19
C PHE A 308 -17.21 8.38 1.21
N LEU A 309 -17.11 7.10 0.86
CA LEU A 309 -16.57 6.06 1.73
C LEU A 309 -15.09 6.33 2.11
N VAL A 310 -14.28 6.84 1.18
CA VAL A 310 -12.86 7.16 1.42
C VAL A 310 -12.67 8.48 2.19
N GLU A 311 -13.45 9.52 1.91
CA GLU A 311 -13.28 10.84 2.54
C GLU A 311 -14.03 11.03 3.86
N ARG A 312 -15.21 10.42 4.02
CA ARG A 312 -16.20 10.80 5.05
C ARG A 312 -16.51 9.71 6.06
N ASP A 313 -16.30 8.44 5.73
CA ASP A 313 -16.77 7.31 6.54
C ASP A 313 -15.62 6.38 7.02
N ASN A 314 -14.80 6.92 7.93
CA ASN A 314 -13.73 6.17 8.60
C ASN A 314 -14.23 5.01 9.49
N ASP A 315 -15.53 4.96 9.81
CA ASP A 315 -16.10 3.99 10.75
C ASP A 315 -16.72 2.76 10.03
N PHE A 316 -17.08 2.85 8.74
CA PHE A 316 -17.72 1.74 8.03
C PHE A 316 -16.76 0.61 7.64
N CYS A 317 -15.56 0.93 7.14
CA CYS A 317 -14.57 -0.05 6.67
C CYS A 317 -13.35 -0.19 7.60
N VAL A 318 -13.60 -0.49 8.88
CA VAL A 318 -12.52 -0.78 9.85
C VAL A 318 -11.94 -2.18 9.62
N CYS A 319 -10.80 -2.25 8.94
CA CYS A 319 -10.04 -3.48 8.71
C CYS A 319 -8.88 -3.65 9.70
N GLU A 320 -9.00 -4.62 10.60
CA GLU A 320 -7.94 -4.99 11.56
C GLU A 320 -6.69 -5.55 10.86
N THR A 321 -5.51 -5.34 11.46
CA THR A 321 -4.28 -5.93 10.90
C THR A 321 -4.24 -7.46 11.10
N PRO A 322 -3.82 -8.26 10.11
CA PRO A 322 -3.60 -9.69 10.30
C PRO A 322 -2.41 -9.93 11.25
N CYS A 323 -2.49 -10.95 12.11
CA CYS A 323 -1.40 -11.24 13.04
C CYS A 323 -0.10 -11.72 12.35
N ASN A 324 -0.20 -12.28 11.15
CA ASN A 324 0.95 -12.64 10.31
C ASN A 324 0.79 -11.95 8.96
N MET A 325 1.80 -11.20 8.51
CA MET A 325 1.85 -10.69 7.15
C MET A 325 3.27 -10.63 6.59
N THR A 326 3.38 -10.77 5.28
CA THR A 326 4.62 -10.58 4.52
C THR A 326 4.55 -9.24 3.80
N ARG A 327 5.57 -8.40 3.96
CA ARG A 327 5.73 -7.11 3.29
C ARG A 327 7.04 -7.11 2.52
N TYR A 328 7.05 -6.48 1.36
CA TYR A 328 8.29 -6.23 0.61
C TYR A 328 8.72 -4.78 0.81
N SER A 329 9.83 -4.59 1.52
CA SER A 329 10.55 -3.31 1.50
C SER A 329 11.21 -3.15 0.13
N LYS A 330 11.28 -1.92 -0.38
CA LYS A 330 11.80 -1.64 -1.72
C LYS A 330 12.65 -0.37 -1.75
N GLU A 331 13.83 -0.47 -2.36
CA GLU A 331 14.68 0.65 -2.72
C GLU A 331 14.72 0.81 -4.23
N LEU A 332 14.42 2.01 -4.73
CA LEU A 332 14.37 2.30 -6.15
C LEU A 332 15.61 3.08 -6.60
N SER A 333 16.22 2.65 -7.69
CA SER A 333 17.23 3.42 -8.41
C SER A 333 17.00 3.28 -9.93
N PHE A 334 17.49 4.23 -10.72
CA PHE A 334 17.19 4.28 -12.15
C PHE A 334 18.38 4.75 -12.98
N VAL A 335 18.48 4.24 -14.20
CA VAL A 335 19.42 4.68 -15.23
C VAL A 335 18.70 4.95 -16.54
N LYS A 336 19.23 5.84 -17.38
CA LYS A 336 18.59 6.22 -18.64
C LYS A 336 18.72 5.14 -19.71
N ILE A 337 17.61 4.78 -20.35
CA ILE A 337 17.55 3.94 -21.56
C ILE A 337 16.83 4.72 -22.69
N PRO A 338 17.22 4.57 -23.97
CA PRO A 338 18.44 3.95 -24.47
C PRO A 338 19.69 4.83 -24.30
N SER A 339 20.86 4.18 -24.35
CA SER A 339 22.13 4.87 -24.56
C SER A 339 22.22 5.40 -26.01
N LYS A 340 23.11 6.37 -26.26
CA LYS A 340 23.36 6.87 -27.63
C LYS A 340 23.81 5.78 -28.62
N ALA A 341 24.40 4.68 -28.12
CA ALA A 341 24.83 3.55 -28.94
C ALA A 341 23.67 2.57 -29.20
N SER A 342 22.84 2.28 -28.19
CA SER A 342 21.74 1.31 -28.30
C SER A 342 20.46 1.89 -28.93
N ALA A 343 20.26 3.21 -28.96
CA ALA A 343 19.07 3.85 -29.53
C ALA A 343 18.76 3.40 -30.97
N LYS A 344 19.77 3.41 -31.85
CA LYS A 344 19.64 2.96 -33.25
C LYS A 344 19.35 1.46 -33.39
N TYR A 345 19.90 0.65 -32.49
CA TYR A 345 19.67 -0.78 -32.48
C TYR A 345 18.23 -1.10 -32.09
N LEU A 346 17.73 -0.50 -31.00
CA LEU A 346 16.36 -0.71 -30.51
C LEU A 346 15.31 -0.18 -31.48
N ALA A 347 15.52 1.02 -32.04
CA ALA A 347 14.69 1.59 -33.10
C ALA A 347 14.54 0.63 -34.30
N LYS A 348 15.65 0.04 -34.76
CA LYS A 348 15.63 -0.93 -35.86
C LYS A 348 15.07 -2.30 -35.45
N LYS A 349 15.31 -2.77 -34.21
CA LYS A 349 14.83 -4.07 -33.71
C LYS A 349 13.29 -4.10 -33.66
N TYR A 350 12.68 -3.04 -33.15
CA TYR A 350 11.22 -2.94 -32.97
C TYR A 350 10.51 -2.13 -34.07
N ASN A 351 11.23 -1.69 -35.12
CA ASN A 351 10.70 -0.91 -36.24
C ASN A 351 9.95 0.38 -35.82
N LYS A 352 10.48 1.08 -34.81
CA LYS A 352 9.95 2.35 -34.27
C LYS A 352 11.01 3.46 -34.37
N SER A 353 10.63 4.73 -34.17
CA SER A 353 11.55 5.87 -34.28
C SER A 353 12.48 5.98 -33.06
N GLU A 354 13.67 6.61 -33.22
CA GLU A 354 14.56 6.90 -32.07
C GLU A 354 13.93 7.79 -31.00
N GLN A 355 12.84 8.49 -31.30
CA GLN A 355 12.10 9.30 -30.33
C GLN A 355 11.09 8.43 -29.57
N TYR A 356 10.30 7.63 -30.29
CA TYR A 356 9.37 6.65 -29.74
C TYR A 356 10.04 5.73 -28.70
N ILE A 357 11.25 5.23 -29.00
CA ILE A 357 12.03 4.37 -28.08
C ILE A 357 12.38 5.07 -26.76
N LYS A 358 12.52 6.40 -26.73
CA LYS A 358 12.82 7.16 -25.49
C LYS A 358 11.57 7.48 -24.69
N GLU A 359 10.43 7.61 -25.37
CA GLU A 359 9.15 8.04 -24.78
C GLU A 359 8.29 6.85 -24.37
N ASN A 360 8.46 5.68 -24.97
CA ASN A 360 7.59 4.52 -24.72
C ASN A 360 8.27 3.30 -24.09
N ILE A 361 9.57 3.09 -24.30
CA ILE A 361 10.25 1.92 -23.71
C ILE A 361 10.70 2.23 -22.28
N LEU A 362 10.32 1.34 -21.35
CA LEU A 362 10.91 1.22 -20.02
C LEU A 362 11.51 -0.17 -19.81
N VAL A 363 12.44 -0.27 -18.86
CA VAL A 363 12.90 -1.55 -18.32
C VAL A 363 12.68 -1.56 -16.81
N LEU A 364 12.24 -2.69 -16.29
CA LEU A 364 11.92 -2.89 -14.88
C LEU A 364 12.63 -4.15 -14.37
N ASP A 365 13.53 -3.97 -13.41
CA ASP A 365 14.29 -5.02 -12.75
C ASP A 365 13.84 -5.16 -11.30
N ILE A 366 13.19 -6.26 -10.94
CA ILE A 366 12.75 -6.56 -9.58
C ILE A 366 13.57 -7.74 -9.04
N PHE A 367 14.38 -7.51 -8.02
CA PHE A 367 15.27 -8.53 -7.44
C PHE A 367 15.44 -8.34 -5.93
N PHE A 368 15.87 -9.39 -5.23
CA PHE A 368 16.25 -9.28 -3.81
C PHE A 368 17.71 -8.81 -3.67
N GLU A 369 17.99 -7.90 -2.74
CA GLU A 369 19.36 -7.43 -2.47
C GLU A 369 20.26 -8.61 -2.04
N ALA A 370 19.79 -9.35 -1.04
CA ALA A 370 20.38 -10.57 -0.51
C ALA A 370 19.28 -11.57 -0.11
N LEU A 371 19.66 -12.83 0.11
CA LEU A 371 18.74 -13.91 0.52
C LEU A 371 18.50 -13.91 2.04
N ASN A 372 18.17 -12.76 2.60
CA ASN A 372 17.75 -12.62 3.98
C ASN A 372 16.34 -12.04 4.01
N TYR A 373 15.51 -12.59 4.89
CA TYR A 373 14.27 -11.96 5.30
C TYR A 373 14.47 -11.32 6.68
N GLU A 374 13.86 -10.17 6.90
CA GLU A 374 13.75 -9.56 8.21
C GLU A 374 12.52 -10.13 8.92
N THR A 375 12.58 -10.36 10.23
CA THR A 375 11.41 -10.73 11.04
C THR A 375 11.20 -9.70 12.12
N ILE A 376 10.05 -9.02 12.06
CA ILE A 376 9.63 -8.00 13.02
C ILE A 376 8.50 -8.61 13.85
N GLU A 377 8.84 -9.18 15.00
CA GLU A 377 7.88 -9.85 15.87
C GLU A 377 7.64 -9.09 17.18
N GLN A 378 6.36 -8.91 17.53
CA GLN A 378 5.95 -8.40 18.83
C GLN A 378 6.08 -9.51 19.88
N LYS A 379 6.86 -9.25 20.93
CA LYS A 379 6.99 -10.13 22.10
C LYS A 379 6.28 -9.54 23.32
N LYS A 380 5.71 -10.41 24.14
CA LYS A 380 5.11 -10.04 25.43
C LYS A 380 6.24 -9.55 26.34
N ALA A 381 6.23 -8.26 26.69
CA ALA A 381 7.24 -7.68 27.57
C ALA A 381 7.21 -8.29 28.99
N TYR A 382 6.07 -8.87 29.39
CA TYR A 382 5.90 -9.53 30.66
C TYR A 382 4.89 -10.68 30.54
N GLU A 383 5.22 -11.82 31.14
CA GLU A 383 4.38 -13.01 31.16
C GLU A 383 3.98 -13.38 32.59
N VAL A 384 2.97 -14.24 32.75
CA VAL A 384 2.50 -14.70 34.07
C VAL A 384 3.62 -15.41 34.85
N ALA A 385 4.55 -16.07 34.16
CA ALA A 385 5.75 -16.65 34.79
C ALA A 385 6.67 -15.57 35.39
N GLY A 386 6.83 -14.42 34.71
CA GLY A 386 7.54 -13.25 35.24
C GLY A 386 6.83 -12.67 36.46
N LEU A 387 5.49 -12.51 36.39
CA LEU A 387 4.68 -12.01 37.49
C LEU A 387 4.82 -12.86 38.76
N LEU A 388 4.73 -14.19 38.63
CA LEU A 388 4.91 -15.11 39.74
C LEU A 388 6.36 -15.14 40.25
N GLY A 389 7.34 -14.96 39.34
CA GLY A 389 8.76 -14.84 39.68
C GLY A 389 9.05 -13.60 40.53
N ASP A 390 8.55 -12.42 40.14
CA ASP A 390 8.78 -11.17 40.87
C ASP A 390 8.01 -11.12 42.20
N ILE A 391 6.76 -11.58 42.23
CA ILE A 391 5.98 -11.70 43.47
C ILE A 391 6.66 -12.69 44.43
N GLY A 392 7.00 -13.89 43.95
CA GLY A 392 7.68 -14.92 44.75
C GLY A 392 9.07 -14.46 45.23
N GLY A 393 9.82 -13.76 44.38
CA GLY A 393 11.11 -13.18 44.70
C GLY A 393 11.01 -12.10 45.79
N GLN A 394 10.07 -11.18 45.68
CA GLN A 394 9.86 -10.14 46.70
C GLN A 394 9.35 -10.74 48.03
N MET A 395 8.39 -11.67 48.00
CA MET A 395 7.89 -12.33 49.22
C MET A 395 8.97 -13.16 49.91
N GLY A 396 9.76 -13.92 49.15
CA GLY A 396 10.89 -14.69 49.65
C GLY A 396 12.01 -13.80 50.22
N LEU A 397 12.27 -12.64 49.60
CA LEU A 397 13.30 -11.70 50.05
C LEU A 397 12.91 -10.91 51.31
N PHE A 398 11.69 -10.37 51.37
CA PHE A 398 11.26 -9.48 52.46
C PHE A 398 10.69 -10.20 53.68
N ILE A 399 10.00 -11.33 53.47
CA ILE A 399 9.28 -12.05 54.53
C ILE A 399 9.93 -13.42 54.80
N GLY A 400 10.69 -13.97 53.85
CA GLY A 400 11.06 -15.40 53.87
C GLY A 400 9.87 -16.32 53.60
N ALA A 401 8.74 -15.75 53.17
CA ALA A 401 7.49 -16.47 52.96
C ALA A 401 7.43 -17.12 51.59
N SER A 402 6.77 -18.26 51.53
CA SER A 402 6.38 -18.94 50.29
C SER A 402 4.87 -19.19 50.28
N ILE A 403 4.35 -19.77 49.20
CA ILE A 403 2.95 -20.20 49.17
C ILE A 403 2.62 -21.23 50.27
N LEU A 404 3.61 -22.03 50.71
CA LEU A 404 3.45 -22.99 51.81
C LEU A 404 3.23 -22.29 53.15
N THR A 405 3.97 -21.22 53.45
CA THR A 405 3.79 -20.46 54.71
C THR A 405 2.44 -19.76 54.77
N ILE A 406 1.84 -19.41 53.62
CA ILE A 406 0.46 -18.89 53.57
C ILE A 406 -0.55 -20.01 53.89
N LEU A 407 -0.37 -21.21 53.34
CA LEU A 407 -1.23 -22.37 53.64
C LEU A 407 -1.16 -22.76 55.12
N GLU A 408 0.03 -22.76 55.73
CA GLU A 408 0.21 -23.00 57.18
C GLU A 408 -0.56 -21.99 58.05
N ILE A 409 -0.58 -20.71 57.66
CA ILE A 409 -1.38 -19.69 58.36
C ILE A 409 -2.89 -19.98 58.21
N PHE A 410 -3.35 -20.42 57.03
CA PHE A 410 -4.75 -20.78 56.84
C PHE A 410 -5.16 -22.03 57.64
N ASP A 411 -4.33 -23.06 57.70
CA ASP A 411 -4.59 -24.26 58.52
C ASP A 411 -4.64 -23.92 60.01
N TYR A 412 -3.71 -23.09 60.50
CA TYR A 412 -3.74 -22.60 61.87
C TYR A 412 -5.01 -21.79 62.18
N LEU A 413 -5.40 -20.86 61.30
CA LEU A 413 -6.64 -20.10 61.44
C LEU A 413 -7.89 -20.99 61.38
N TYR A 414 -7.88 -22.05 60.56
CA TYR A 414 -8.98 -23.00 60.47
C TYR A 414 -9.15 -23.81 61.76
N GLU A 415 -8.08 -24.40 62.29
CA GLU A 415 -8.13 -25.14 63.56
C GLU A 415 -8.48 -24.24 64.74
N VAL A 416 -7.97 -23.00 64.81
CA VAL A 416 -8.38 -22.02 65.83
C VAL A 416 -9.89 -21.72 65.73
N ARG A 417 -10.42 -21.54 64.52
CA ARG A 417 -11.85 -21.25 64.31
C ARG A 417 -12.74 -22.45 64.66
N LYS A 418 -12.28 -23.67 64.36
CA LYS A 418 -12.91 -24.94 64.71
C LYS A 418 -12.91 -25.19 66.23
N CYS A 419 -11.81 -24.87 66.92
CA CYS A 419 -11.75 -24.84 68.39
C CYS A 419 -12.72 -23.82 69.00
N LEU A 420 -12.76 -22.58 68.48
CA LEU A 420 -13.70 -21.56 68.93
C LEU A 420 -15.17 -21.98 68.72
N GLN A 421 -15.49 -22.64 67.60
CA GLN A 421 -16.82 -23.22 67.37
C GLN A 421 -17.11 -24.41 68.29
N SER A 422 -16.09 -25.18 68.70
CA SER A 422 -16.25 -26.26 69.69
C SER A 422 -16.51 -25.72 71.10
N ILE A 423 -15.95 -24.56 71.47
CA ILE A 423 -16.21 -23.88 72.74
C ILE A 423 -17.62 -23.26 72.76
N ASN A 424 -18.13 -22.82 71.61
CA ASN A 424 -19.45 -22.20 71.50
C ASN A 424 -20.60 -23.19 71.16
N LYS A 425 -20.33 -24.50 71.16
CA LYS A 425 -21.38 -25.52 71.23
C LYS A 425 -21.83 -25.67 72.69
N PRO A 426 -23.13 -25.56 73.02
CA PRO A 426 -23.58 -25.92 74.35
C PRO A 426 -23.34 -27.41 74.58
N CYS A 427 -22.62 -27.75 75.65
CA CYS A 427 -22.47 -29.12 76.13
C CYS A 427 -23.82 -29.63 76.68
N VAL A 428 -24.72 -30.04 75.79
CA VAL A 428 -25.86 -30.88 76.15
C VAL A 428 -25.37 -32.32 76.16
N GLY A 429 -25.00 -32.79 77.36
CA GLY A 429 -24.51 -34.14 77.59
C GLY A 429 -24.78 -34.52 79.04
N GLU A 430 -25.93 -35.14 79.29
CA GLU A 430 -26.27 -35.67 80.60
C GLU A 430 -25.32 -36.80 81.02
N TYR A 431 -25.10 -36.86 82.33
CA TYR A 431 -24.40 -37.89 83.10
C TYR A 431 -24.26 -39.29 82.47
N LEU A 432 -23.04 -39.83 82.60
CA LEU A 432 -22.88 -41.15 83.22
C LEU A 432 -21.57 -41.21 84.04
N VAL A 433 -21.73 -41.47 85.33
CA VAL A 433 -20.63 -41.58 86.30
C VAL A 433 -19.94 -42.93 86.16
N HIS A 434 -18.61 -42.97 85.98
CA HIS A 434 -17.76 -44.01 86.58
C HIS A 434 -16.28 -43.60 86.63
N GLN A 435 -15.78 -43.39 87.86
CA GLN A 435 -14.40 -43.49 88.37
C GLN A 435 -13.19 -43.25 87.43
N GLY A 436 -12.39 -42.22 87.75
CA GLY A 436 -10.97 -42.10 87.36
C GLY A 436 -10.58 -40.69 86.91
N HIS A 437 -9.64 -40.05 87.61
CA HIS A 437 -9.22 -38.68 87.31
C HIS A 437 -8.67 -38.52 85.88
N ALA A 438 -9.25 -37.59 85.11
CA ALA A 438 -8.55 -36.90 84.05
C ALA A 438 -7.83 -35.67 84.65
N ILE A 439 -6.52 -35.58 84.50
CA ILE A 439 -5.76 -34.35 84.74
C ILE A 439 -5.17 -33.92 83.40
N CYS A 440 -5.71 -32.84 82.83
CA CYS A 440 -5.06 -32.14 81.73
C CYS A 440 -3.87 -31.36 82.29
N ASN A 441 -2.64 -31.79 81.99
CA ASN A 441 -1.47 -30.95 82.14
C ASN A 441 -1.16 -30.29 80.79
N PHE A 442 -1.27 -28.97 80.74
CA PHE A 442 -0.51 -28.15 79.79
C PHE A 442 0.97 -28.19 80.20
N VAL A 443 1.86 -28.33 79.22
CA VAL A 443 3.26 -27.92 79.25
C VAL A 443 3.53 -27.17 77.94
#